data_AF-A0A2T0U756-F1
#
_entry.id   AF-A0A2T0U756-F1
#
_cell.length_a   1.000
_cell.length_b   1.000
_cell.length_c   1.000
_cell.angle_alpha   90.00
_cell.angle_beta   90.00
_cell.angle_gamma   90.00
#
_symmetry.space_group_name_H-M   'P 1'
#
loop_
_entity.id
_entity.type
_entity.pdbx_description
1 polymer ?
#
loop_
_entity_poly.entity_id
_entity_poly.type
_entity_poly.pdbx_seq_one_letter_code
_entity_poly.pdbx_strand_id
1 'polypeptide(L)'
;MCGIVGYIGHRDAWDIVIKGLKRLEYRGYDSAGIALMNGGLKIHKKAGKVSDLEAHTLHEDRSGTTGMGHTRWATHGAPSDRNSHPHRSGDGKLSIIHNGIIENYSVIKEALLAKGHVFSSDTDTEVLIHLIEDIHSDTTDLLEAVRLALNEVIGAYAIVIMSQDSPDQLIAARKGSPMVIGVGEGEYFIASDATPIVEYTKNVIYLKDSQIALVKRDELVVKTIDNIIQTPYIQELSLQLEMLEKGGFEHFMLKEIYEQPRSVRDCMRGRIYPIEGKVQLGGIKDYADKLKNVERIVVIACGTSWHAGLVGEYLIEEYARIPVEVEYASEFRYRNPIISEKDIVIAISQSGETADTMAAIELAKERGATIFGICNVVGSSIPRITDAGVYTHAGPEIGVASTKAFTAQVTVLTLMALYMAQQRGTVKQSDLVSMLTELDEIPTLIEQALKSDEKIAEIAEKFKDSSNCLFLGRGSGFPVALEGALKLKEISYIHAEGYPAAEMKHGPIALIDEDMPVVFIATKNSSYEKVISNIQEVKARKGKVIAIVTEGDKTVKEMVDYIIEIPACNEAYLPLLATIPLQLLSYHIAVLRGCNVDQPRNLAKSVTVE
;
A
#
# COMPACT_ATOMS: atom_id res chain seq x y z
N MET A 1 -0.49 -5.25 7.81
CA MET A 1 0.22 -6.55 7.60
C MET A 1 1.27 -6.70 8.69
N CYS A 2 1.52 -7.89 9.21
CA CYS A 2 2.68 -8.09 10.09
C CYS A 2 4.04 -7.92 9.33
N GLY A 3 5.14 -7.77 10.05
CA GLY A 3 6.51 -7.74 9.51
C GLY A 3 7.34 -8.93 9.98
N ILE A 4 8.07 -9.57 9.07
CA ILE A 4 9.03 -10.65 9.38
C ILE A 4 10.44 -10.17 9.10
N VAL A 5 11.37 -10.48 10.01
CA VAL A 5 12.81 -10.33 9.81
C VAL A 5 13.51 -11.57 10.35
N GLY A 6 14.48 -12.10 9.61
CA GLY A 6 15.36 -13.20 10.01
C GLY A 6 16.78 -12.90 9.57
N TYR A 7 17.75 -13.36 10.34
CA TYR A 7 19.16 -13.22 10.06
C TYR A 7 19.93 -14.47 10.49
N ILE A 8 20.85 -14.90 9.64
CA ILE A 8 21.85 -15.91 9.95
C ILE A 8 23.18 -15.51 9.31
N GLY A 9 24.23 -15.40 10.13
CA GLY A 9 25.53 -14.97 9.61
C GLY A 9 26.59 -14.85 10.70
N HIS A 10 27.46 -13.84 10.56
CA HIS A 10 28.61 -13.61 11.44
C HIS A 10 28.43 -12.40 12.38
N ARG A 11 27.43 -11.55 12.14
CA ARG A 11 27.16 -10.35 12.94
C ARG A 11 26.20 -10.65 14.09
N ASP A 12 26.03 -9.68 14.98
CA ASP A 12 25.01 -9.73 16.02
C ASP A 12 23.60 -9.65 15.41
N ALA A 13 22.85 -10.73 15.55
CA ALA A 13 21.52 -10.87 14.98
C ALA A 13 20.53 -9.88 15.59
N TRP A 14 20.70 -9.51 16.86
CA TRP A 14 19.81 -8.56 17.54
C TRP A 14 19.73 -7.22 16.80
N ASP A 15 20.87 -6.61 16.47
CA ASP A 15 20.92 -5.28 15.86
C ASP A 15 20.30 -5.28 14.46
N ILE A 16 20.52 -6.35 13.70
CA ILE A 16 19.97 -6.51 12.36
C ILE A 16 18.45 -6.71 12.43
N VAL A 17 18.01 -7.62 13.30
CA VAL A 17 16.58 -7.93 13.45
C VAL A 17 15.83 -6.71 13.97
N ILE A 18 16.30 -6.04 15.02
CA ILE A 18 15.59 -4.89 15.60
C ILE A 18 15.52 -3.71 14.62
N LYS A 19 16.60 -3.45 13.87
CA LYS A 19 16.62 -2.40 12.84
C LYS A 19 15.67 -2.75 11.69
N GLY A 20 15.63 -4.02 11.29
CA GLY A 20 14.67 -4.52 10.33
C GLY A 20 13.22 -4.35 10.80
N LEU A 21 12.92 -4.66 12.06
CA LEU A 21 11.57 -4.49 12.63
C LEU A 21 11.14 -3.03 12.64
N LYS A 22 12.03 -2.09 12.99
CA LYS A 22 11.75 -0.64 12.89
C LYS A 22 11.37 -0.23 11.47
N ARG A 23 12.04 -0.79 10.46
CA ARG A 23 11.71 -0.54 9.05
C ARG A 23 10.40 -1.18 8.60
N LEU A 24 9.90 -2.19 9.30
CA LEU A 24 8.62 -2.85 9.01
C LEU A 24 7.49 -2.40 9.94
N GLU A 25 7.74 -1.50 10.89
CA GLU A 25 6.74 -1.04 11.86
C GLU A 25 5.56 -0.32 11.19
N TYR A 26 5.73 0.24 9.98
CA TYR A 26 4.63 0.80 9.18
C TYR A 26 3.60 -0.26 8.75
N ARG A 27 3.95 -1.55 8.78
CA ARG A 27 3.05 -2.63 8.41
C ARG A 27 2.15 -3.03 9.60
N GLY A 28 2.68 -3.00 10.82
CA GLY A 28 1.96 -3.32 12.07
C GLY A 28 2.77 -2.95 13.32
N TYR A 29 2.07 -2.52 14.36
CA TYR A 29 2.66 -1.91 15.56
C TYR A 29 1.87 -2.22 16.85
N ASP A 30 1.03 -3.26 16.84
CA ASP A 30 0.27 -3.68 18.03
C ASP A 30 1.16 -4.39 19.05
N SER A 31 2.19 -5.09 18.56
CA SER A 31 3.20 -5.77 19.37
C SER A 31 4.43 -6.14 18.53
N ALA A 32 5.55 -6.42 19.19
CA ALA A 32 6.77 -6.91 18.56
C ALA A 32 7.46 -7.99 19.41
N GLY A 33 8.30 -8.80 18.78
CA GLY A 33 9.15 -9.76 19.49
C GLY A 33 10.33 -10.25 18.66
N ILE A 34 11.32 -10.82 19.35
CA ILE A 34 12.55 -11.37 18.78
C ILE A 34 12.86 -12.72 19.44
N ALA A 35 13.29 -13.68 18.64
CA ALA A 35 13.96 -14.91 19.07
C ALA A 35 15.44 -14.85 18.65
N LEU A 36 16.33 -15.18 19.57
CA LEU A 36 17.78 -15.27 19.35
C LEU A 36 18.30 -16.66 19.71
N MET A 37 19.30 -17.11 18.97
CA MET A 37 20.09 -18.28 19.33
C MET A 37 21.33 -17.87 20.12
N ASN A 38 21.33 -18.16 21.42
CA ASN A 38 22.37 -17.75 22.37
C ASN A 38 22.56 -18.81 23.47
N GLY A 39 23.40 -19.81 23.21
CA GLY A 39 23.55 -20.97 24.10
C GLY A 39 22.23 -21.75 24.31
N GLY A 40 21.22 -21.48 23.48
CA GLY A 40 19.83 -21.89 23.63
C GLY A 40 18.88 -20.87 23.00
N LEU A 41 17.61 -21.23 22.87
CA LEU A 41 16.58 -20.37 22.28
C LEU A 41 16.07 -19.35 23.33
N LYS A 42 16.34 -18.06 23.12
CA LYS A 42 15.83 -16.95 23.94
C LYS A 42 14.77 -16.17 23.18
N ILE A 43 13.64 -15.86 23.81
CA ILE A 43 12.52 -15.14 23.20
C ILE A 43 12.17 -13.92 24.06
N HIS A 44 12.05 -12.76 23.43
CA HIS A 44 11.62 -11.50 24.04
C HIS A 44 10.42 -10.96 23.28
N LYS A 45 9.36 -10.57 24.00
CA LYS A 45 8.10 -10.10 23.40
C LYS A 45 7.54 -8.92 24.16
N LYS A 46 6.93 -7.98 23.46
CA LYS A 46 6.26 -6.84 24.07
C LYS A 46 5.08 -6.34 23.24
N ALA A 47 3.95 -6.09 23.90
CA ALA A 47 2.84 -5.33 23.36
C ALA A 47 3.24 -3.86 23.21
N GLY A 48 2.85 -3.25 22.10
CA GLY A 48 3.30 -1.91 21.70
C GLY A 48 4.28 -1.91 20.53
N LYS A 49 5.00 -0.80 20.40
CA LYS A 49 5.93 -0.53 19.31
C LYS A 49 7.25 -1.28 19.49
N VAL A 50 8.08 -1.30 18.45
CA VAL A 50 9.42 -1.90 18.50
C VAL A 50 10.29 -1.23 19.57
N SER A 51 10.10 0.07 19.83
CA SER A 51 10.77 0.80 20.91
C SER A 51 10.45 0.26 22.30
N ASP A 52 9.22 -0.24 22.52
CA ASP A 52 8.81 -0.80 23.81
C ASP A 52 9.51 -2.14 24.07
N LEU A 53 9.72 -2.94 23.01
CA LEU A 53 10.53 -4.17 23.06
C LEU A 53 12.00 -3.86 23.36
N GLU A 54 12.58 -2.84 22.72
CA GLU A 54 13.96 -2.41 23.00
C GLU A 54 14.12 -1.96 24.45
N ALA A 55 13.20 -1.14 24.94
CA ALA A 55 13.23 -0.69 26.32
C ALA A 55 13.09 -1.86 27.31
N HIS A 56 12.18 -2.80 27.04
CA HIS A 56 11.95 -3.97 27.89
C HIS A 56 13.19 -4.87 28.03
N THR A 57 14.05 -4.90 27.01
CA THR A 57 15.17 -5.84 26.92
C THR A 57 16.53 -5.20 27.22
N LEU A 58 16.56 -3.95 27.72
CA LEU A 58 17.80 -3.15 27.90
C LEU A 58 18.88 -3.84 28.74
N HIS A 59 18.48 -4.68 29.68
CA HIS A 59 19.37 -5.37 30.61
C HIS A 59 19.51 -6.88 30.33
N GLU A 60 18.89 -7.36 29.24
CA GLU A 60 18.94 -8.76 28.82
C GLU A 60 20.17 -9.02 27.95
N ASP A 61 20.65 -10.26 27.96
CA ASP A 61 21.72 -10.69 27.05
C ASP A 61 21.19 -10.92 25.64
N ARG A 62 21.60 -10.03 24.73
CA ARG A 62 21.17 -9.94 23.33
C ARG A 62 22.20 -10.52 22.34
N SER A 63 23.23 -11.20 22.83
CA SER A 63 24.23 -11.82 21.95
C SER A 63 23.60 -12.98 21.16
N GLY A 64 24.10 -13.23 19.95
CA GLY A 64 23.62 -14.30 19.07
C GLY A 64 23.85 -13.97 17.60
N THR A 65 24.17 -14.99 16.79
CA THR A 65 24.46 -14.83 15.34
C THR A 65 23.35 -15.33 14.42
N THR A 66 22.33 -15.96 15.01
CA THR A 66 21.09 -16.37 14.34
C THR A 66 19.90 -15.82 15.11
N GLY A 67 18.96 -15.20 14.42
CA GLY A 67 17.78 -14.63 15.06
C GLY A 67 16.66 -14.35 14.08
N MET A 68 15.46 -14.19 14.62
CA MET A 68 14.29 -13.75 13.87
C MET A 68 13.40 -12.88 14.73
N GLY A 69 12.62 -12.00 14.12
CA GLY A 69 11.75 -11.08 14.80
C GLY A 69 10.50 -10.78 14.00
N HIS A 70 9.52 -10.23 14.71
CA HIS A 70 8.20 -9.98 14.17
C HIS A 70 7.59 -8.69 14.69
N THR A 71 6.90 -7.96 13.81
CA THR A 71 5.93 -6.91 14.20
C THR A 71 4.53 -7.37 13.84
N ARG A 72 3.58 -7.21 14.75
CA ARG A 72 2.25 -7.79 14.63
C ARG A 72 1.18 -6.73 14.38
N TRP A 73 0.26 -7.07 13.49
CA TRP A 73 -1.07 -6.49 13.35
C TRP A 73 -2.07 -7.58 13.76
N ALA A 74 -2.79 -7.39 14.88
CA ALA A 74 -3.59 -8.45 15.47
C ALA A 74 -4.85 -8.78 14.64
N THR A 75 -4.99 -10.03 14.21
CA THR A 75 -6.22 -10.58 13.60
C THR A 75 -6.96 -11.49 14.58
N HIS A 76 -6.27 -12.52 15.09
CA HIS A 76 -6.78 -13.45 16.10
C HIS A 76 -6.14 -13.19 17.47
N GLY A 77 -6.94 -12.92 18.49
CA GLY A 77 -6.45 -12.66 19.84
C GLY A 77 -5.91 -11.23 20.05
N ALA A 78 -6.30 -10.64 21.18
CA ALA A 78 -5.99 -9.24 21.49
C ALA A 78 -4.47 -8.99 21.57
N PRO A 79 -4.01 -7.76 21.21
CA PRO A 79 -2.62 -7.34 21.42
C PRO A 79 -2.17 -7.55 22.86
N SER A 80 -1.17 -8.42 23.05
CA SER A 80 -0.65 -8.80 24.36
C SER A 80 0.69 -9.52 24.21
N ASP A 81 1.56 -9.46 25.21
CA ASP A 81 2.84 -10.18 25.23
C ASP A 81 2.65 -11.69 24.95
N ARG A 82 1.52 -12.27 25.40
CA ARG A 82 1.12 -13.66 25.16
C ARG A 82 0.91 -13.97 23.68
N ASN A 83 0.12 -13.15 22.99
CA ASN A 83 -0.26 -13.34 21.59
C ASN A 83 0.77 -12.74 20.60
N SER A 84 1.79 -12.03 21.08
CA SER A 84 2.92 -11.59 20.27
C SER A 84 3.71 -12.79 19.75
N HIS A 85 4.21 -12.67 18.52
CA HIS A 85 5.22 -13.57 17.98
C HIS A 85 6.61 -13.16 18.51
N PRO A 86 7.62 -14.04 18.51
CA PRO A 86 7.59 -15.46 18.14
C PRO A 86 6.78 -16.38 19.06
N HIS A 87 6.16 -17.41 18.51
CA HIS A 87 5.55 -18.51 19.26
C HIS A 87 6.53 -19.66 19.47
N ARG A 88 6.32 -20.45 20.51
CA ARG A 88 7.18 -21.58 20.89
C ARG A 88 6.41 -22.89 20.78
N SER A 89 7.10 -23.98 20.45
CA SER A 89 6.54 -25.35 20.60
C SER A 89 6.33 -25.72 22.07
N GLY A 90 5.54 -26.77 22.32
CA GLY A 90 5.22 -27.27 23.66
C GLY A 90 6.45 -27.72 24.45
N ASP A 91 7.40 -28.37 23.78
CA ASP A 91 8.70 -28.79 24.34
C ASP A 91 9.71 -27.65 24.50
N GLY A 92 9.40 -26.45 23.98
CA GLY A 92 10.24 -25.27 24.09
C GLY A 92 11.43 -25.21 23.10
N LYS A 93 11.60 -26.21 22.22
CA LYS A 93 12.78 -26.32 21.35
C LYS A 93 12.65 -25.56 20.03
N LEU A 94 11.43 -25.39 19.53
CA LEU A 94 11.15 -24.69 18.28
C LEU A 94 10.56 -23.31 18.54
N SER A 95 10.79 -22.41 17.59
CA SER A 95 10.15 -21.09 17.56
C SER A 95 9.68 -20.77 16.16
N ILE A 96 8.58 -20.04 16.03
CA ILE A 96 8.02 -19.60 14.75
C ILE A 96 7.62 -18.12 14.79
N ILE A 97 7.79 -17.45 13.66
CA ILE A 97 7.11 -16.20 13.32
C ILE A 97 6.29 -16.40 12.05
N HIS A 98 5.14 -15.74 11.96
CA HIS A 98 4.15 -15.96 10.91
C HIS A 98 3.47 -14.66 10.48
N ASN A 99 3.34 -14.48 9.16
CA ASN A 99 2.46 -13.51 8.52
C ASN A 99 1.41 -14.26 7.72
N GLY A 100 0.13 -14.02 7.98
CA GLY A 100 -0.95 -14.71 7.30
C GLY A 100 -2.03 -15.19 8.28
N ILE A 101 -2.88 -16.10 7.82
CA ILE A 101 -3.95 -16.72 8.60
C ILE A 101 -3.99 -18.21 8.23
N ILE A 102 -3.94 -19.07 9.24
CA ILE A 102 -4.21 -20.51 9.12
C ILE A 102 -5.71 -20.71 9.31
N GLU A 103 -6.45 -20.88 8.22
CA GLU A 103 -7.91 -20.88 8.22
C GLU A 103 -8.50 -22.12 8.91
N ASN A 104 -7.83 -23.27 8.78
CA ASN A 104 -8.25 -24.52 9.40
C ASN A 104 -7.63 -24.76 10.79
N TYR A 105 -7.15 -23.71 11.48
CA TYR A 105 -6.47 -23.84 12.77
C TYR A 105 -7.35 -24.49 13.85
N SER A 106 -8.68 -24.28 13.83
CA SER A 106 -9.59 -24.83 14.83
C SER A 106 -9.61 -26.36 14.81
N VAL A 107 -9.69 -26.95 13.60
CA VAL A 107 -9.69 -28.40 13.39
C VAL A 107 -8.36 -29.02 13.83
N ILE A 108 -7.25 -28.38 13.46
CA ILE A 108 -5.90 -28.84 13.84
C ILE A 108 -5.72 -28.75 15.36
N LYS A 109 -6.17 -27.65 15.98
CA LYS A 109 -6.07 -27.43 17.43
C LYS A 109 -6.83 -28.50 18.21
N GLU A 110 -8.04 -28.85 17.79
CA GLU A 110 -8.83 -29.93 18.41
C GLU A 110 -8.10 -31.28 18.34
N ALA A 111 -7.50 -31.62 17.18
CA ALA A 111 -6.74 -32.85 17.02
C ALA A 111 -5.49 -32.89 17.94
N LEU A 112 -4.75 -31.77 18.04
CA LEU A 112 -3.57 -31.67 18.90
C LEU A 112 -3.93 -31.67 20.40
N LEU A 113 -5.04 -31.03 20.79
CA LEU A 113 -5.57 -31.13 22.16
C LEU A 113 -5.88 -32.57 22.54
N ALA A 114 -6.49 -33.34 21.62
CA ALA A 114 -6.78 -34.76 21.85
C ALA A 114 -5.51 -35.61 22.00
N LYS A 115 -4.39 -35.18 21.42
CA LYS A 115 -3.06 -35.80 21.61
C LYS A 115 -2.32 -35.30 22.86
N GLY A 116 -2.89 -34.35 23.60
CA GLY A 116 -2.34 -33.85 24.86
C GLY A 116 -1.48 -32.59 24.77
N HIS A 117 -1.44 -31.91 23.61
CA HIS A 117 -0.78 -30.61 23.52
C HIS A 117 -1.52 -29.56 24.36
N VAL A 118 -0.78 -28.61 24.93
CA VAL A 118 -1.31 -27.49 25.71
C VAL A 118 -0.98 -26.20 24.98
N PHE A 119 -1.98 -25.35 24.76
CA PHE A 119 -1.84 -24.06 24.10
C PHE A 119 -1.80 -22.92 25.11
N SER A 120 -0.91 -21.96 24.88
CA SER A 120 -0.66 -20.81 25.74
C SER A 120 -1.17 -19.49 25.17
N SER A 121 -1.70 -19.48 23.94
CA SER A 121 -2.17 -18.31 23.24
C SER A 121 -3.49 -18.54 22.49
N ASP A 122 -4.04 -17.45 21.97
CA ASP A 122 -5.26 -17.47 21.18
C ASP A 122 -4.99 -17.50 19.67
N THR A 123 -3.73 -17.63 19.26
CA THR A 123 -3.33 -17.46 17.86
C THR A 123 -3.37 -18.78 17.09
N ASP A 124 -3.72 -18.66 15.82
CA ASP A 124 -3.58 -19.69 14.79
C ASP A 124 -2.11 -20.12 14.59
N THR A 125 -1.17 -19.20 14.82
CA THR A 125 0.27 -19.42 14.66
C THR A 125 0.83 -20.44 15.67
N GLU A 126 0.35 -20.44 16.91
CA GLU A 126 0.76 -21.44 17.90
C GLU A 126 0.29 -22.85 17.50
N VAL A 127 -0.87 -22.97 16.85
CA VAL A 127 -1.36 -24.25 16.32
C VAL A 127 -0.39 -24.82 15.29
N LEU A 128 0.15 -23.98 14.41
CA LEU A 128 1.09 -24.42 13.39
C LEU A 128 2.41 -24.96 13.97
N ILE A 129 3.00 -24.30 14.96
CA ILE A 129 4.28 -24.79 15.55
C ILE A 129 4.08 -26.08 16.35
N HIS A 130 2.93 -26.25 16.98
CA HIS A 130 2.57 -27.52 17.64
C HIS A 130 2.31 -28.65 16.63
N LEU A 131 1.74 -28.36 15.46
CA LEU A 131 1.61 -29.34 14.38
C LEU A 131 2.98 -29.78 13.84
N ILE A 132 3.90 -28.83 13.67
CA ILE A 132 5.28 -29.13 13.24
C ILE A 132 5.99 -29.97 14.30
N GLU A 133 5.82 -29.65 15.58
CA GLU A 133 6.34 -30.43 16.71
C GLU A 133 5.79 -31.86 16.72
N ASP A 134 4.48 -32.05 16.54
CA ASP A 134 3.83 -33.38 16.53
C ASP A 134 4.32 -34.28 15.38
N ILE A 135 4.72 -33.69 14.25
CA ILE A 135 5.28 -34.41 13.10
C ILE A 135 6.79 -34.65 13.26
N HIS A 136 7.50 -33.74 13.93
CA HIS A 136 8.94 -33.82 14.12
C HIS A 136 9.31 -34.98 15.05
N SER A 137 10.14 -35.89 14.54
CA SER A 137 10.55 -37.10 15.25
C SER A 137 12.01 -37.43 14.92
N ASP A 138 12.61 -38.40 15.63
CA ASP A 138 13.97 -38.87 15.34
C ASP A 138 14.16 -39.36 13.88
N THR A 139 13.06 -39.70 13.20
CA THR A 139 13.06 -40.19 11.80
C THR A 139 12.68 -39.15 10.76
N THR A 140 12.28 -37.95 11.18
CA THR A 140 11.79 -36.89 10.29
C THR A 140 12.53 -35.61 10.59
N ASP A 141 13.43 -35.22 9.69
CA ASP A 141 14.17 -33.96 9.86
C ASP A 141 13.21 -32.74 9.90
N LEU A 142 13.66 -31.65 10.49
CA LEU A 142 12.81 -30.47 10.71
C LEU A 142 12.28 -29.86 9.40
N LEU A 143 13.08 -29.88 8.33
CA LEU A 143 12.64 -29.34 7.04
C LEU A 143 11.47 -30.15 6.48
N GLU A 144 11.56 -31.47 6.59
CA GLU A 144 10.53 -32.40 6.16
C GLU A 144 9.29 -32.31 7.06
N ALA A 145 9.45 -32.15 8.38
CA ALA A 145 8.34 -31.93 9.30
C ALA A 145 7.57 -30.65 8.96
N VAL A 146 8.27 -29.56 8.64
CA VAL A 146 7.67 -28.31 8.16
C VAL A 146 6.94 -28.55 6.83
N ARG A 147 7.56 -29.25 5.88
CA ARG A 147 6.94 -29.56 4.59
C ARG A 147 5.64 -30.34 4.74
N LEU A 148 5.63 -31.36 5.60
CA LEU A 148 4.46 -32.19 5.88
C LEU A 148 3.36 -31.38 6.57
N ALA A 149 3.70 -30.60 7.60
CA ALA A 149 2.75 -29.73 8.30
C ALA A 149 2.05 -28.76 7.32
N LEU A 150 2.81 -28.16 6.40
CA LEU A 150 2.27 -27.21 5.43
C LEU A 150 1.37 -27.85 4.36
N ASN A 151 1.39 -29.17 4.19
CA ASN A 151 0.41 -29.87 3.32
C ASN A 151 -0.97 -30.02 3.98
N GLU A 152 -1.03 -29.97 5.32
CA GLU A 152 -2.28 -30.08 6.09
C GLU A 152 -2.94 -28.70 6.34
N VAL A 153 -2.25 -27.62 5.99
CA VAL A 153 -2.64 -26.24 6.28
C VAL A 153 -3.43 -25.61 5.13
N ILE A 154 -4.54 -24.95 5.48
CA ILE A 154 -5.35 -24.13 4.58
C ILE A 154 -5.19 -22.66 4.98
N GLY A 155 -5.09 -21.78 3.98
CA GLY A 155 -4.92 -20.35 4.16
C GLY A 155 -3.62 -19.81 3.57
N ALA A 156 -3.20 -18.65 4.05
CA ALA A 156 -2.01 -17.93 3.62
C ALA A 156 -1.00 -17.85 4.76
N TYR A 157 0.28 -18.02 4.45
CA TYR A 157 1.37 -17.95 5.41
C TYR A 157 2.67 -17.46 4.78
N ALA A 158 3.47 -16.75 5.54
CA ALA A 158 4.89 -16.59 5.38
C ALA A 158 5.50 -16.84 6.76
N ILE A 159 6.35 -17.85 6.89
CA ILE A 159 6.87 -18.32 8.18
C ILE A 159 8.39 -18.34 8.19
N VAL A 160 8.97 -18.12 9.36
CA VAL A 160 10.37 -18.42 9.66
C VAL A 160 10.42 -19.23 10.94
N ILE A 161 11.18 -20.31 10.92
CA ILE A 161 11.31 -21.26 12.03
C ILE A 161 12.77 -21.34 12.46
N MET A 162 12.97 -21.39 13.79
CA MET A 162 14.24 -21.63 14.46
C MET A 162 14.13 -22.87 15.34
N SER A 163 15.22 -23.62 15.48
CA SER A 163 15.31 -24.78 16.37
C SER A 163 16.55 -24.70 17.25
N GLN A 164 16.38 -25.01 18.53
CA GLN A 164 17.50 -25.14 19.48
C GLN A 164 18.42 -26.33 19.12
N ASP A 165 17.88 -27.39 18.54
CA ASP A 165 18.63 -28.58 18.16
C ASP A 165 19.42 -28.37 16.85
N SER A 166 19.15 -27.28 16.12
CA SER A 166 19.84 -26.91 14.88
C SER A 166 20.08 -25.39 14.82
N PRO A 167 21.01 -24.86 15.64
CA PRO A 167 21.18 -23.42 15.87
C PRO A 167 21.70 -22.63 14.65
N ASP A 168 22.34 -23.30 13.70
CA ASP A 168 22.89 -22.73 12.47
C ASP A 168 21.97 -22.91 11.26
N GLN A 169 20.65 -22.88 11.50
CA GLN A 169 19.64 -23.09 10.48
C GLN A 169 18.39 -22.22 10.72
N LEU A 170 17.89 -21.64 9.63
CA LEU A 170 16.55 -21.08 9.52
C LEU A 170 15.77 -21.83 8.44
N ILE A 171 14.49 -22.07 8.67
CA ILE A 171 13.57 -22.54 7.62
C ILE A 171 12.56 -21.43 7.34
N ALA A 172 12.46 -21.02 6.09
CA ALA A 172 11.45 -20.07 5.63
C ALA A 172 10.49 -20.75 4.66
N ALA A 173 9.20 -20.43 4.72
CA ALA A 173 8.24 -20.91 3.75
C ALA A 173 7.18 -19.86 3.46
N ARG A 174 6.56 -19.90 2.28
CA ARG A 174 5.42 -19.03 1.97
C ARG A 174 4.34 -19.65 1.09
N LYS A 175 3.14 -19.10 1.23
CA LYS A 175 1.95 -19.24 0.38
C LYS A 175 1.05 -18.02 0.61
N GLY A 176 0.76 -17.22 -0.41
CA GLY A 176 -0.11 -16.04 -0.32
C GLY A 176 0.51 -14.81 0.37
N SER A 177 1.40 -14.96 1.35
CA SER A 177 2.13 -13.84 1.96
C SER A 177 3.55 -13.66 1.38
N PRO A 178 4.03 -12.42 1.19
CA PRO A 178 5.34 -12.16 0.58
C PRO A 178 6.50 -12.59 1.48
N MET A 179 7.57 -13.09 0.86
CA MET A 179 8.82 -13.47 1.51
C MET A 179 9.99 -13.24 0.55
N VAL A 180 11.03 -12.58 1.05
CA VAL A 180 12.26 -12.27 0.31
C VAL A 180 13.48 -12.70 1.14
N ILE A 181 14.48 -13.27 0.46
CA ILE A 181 15.75 -13.70 1.04
C ILE A 181 16.86 -12.79 0.47
N GLY A 182 17.57 -12.08 1.33
CA GLY A 182 18.76 -11.32 0.98
C GLY A 182 20.00 -12.20 1.02
N VAL A 183 20.84 -12.08 -0.01
CA VAL A 183 22.08 -12.83 -0.16
C VAL A 183 23.26 -11.90 0.12
N GLY A 184 23.92 -12.07 1.26
CA GLY A 184 25.14 -11.35 1.63
C GLY A 184 26.39 -12.21 1.45
N GLU A 185 27.52 -11.72 1.95
CA GLU A 185 28.78 -12.46 1.97
C GLU A 185 28.85 -13.37 3.20
N GLY A 186 28.54 -14.66 3.03
CA GLY A 186 28.54 -15.65 4.13
C GLY A 186 27.44 -15.39 5.17
N GLU A 187 26.35 -14.75 4.75
CA GLU A 187 25.20 -14.42 5.59
C GLU A 187 23.93 -14.34 4.74
N TYR A 188 22.79 -14.59 5.36
CA TYR A 188 21.49 -14.46 4.75
C TYR A 188 20.54 -13.66 5.62
N PHE A 189 19.67 -12.93 4.93
CA PHE A 189 18.60 -12.12 5.53
C PHE A 189 17.27 -12.68 5.03
N ILE A 190 16.26 -12.71 5.88
CA ILE A 190 14.91 -13.13 5.50
C ILE A 190 13.97 -12.01 5.90
N ALA A 191 13.06 -11.59 5.04
CA ALA A 191 12.10 -10.58 5.40
C ALA A 191 10.79 -10.71 4.61
N SER A 192 9.72 -10.12 5.13
CA SER A 192 8.44 -10.01 4.39
C SER A 192 8.46 -8.90 3.32
N ASP A 193 9.48 -8.04 3.34
CA ASP A 193 9.70 -6.94 2.39
C ASP A 193 11.21 -6.72 2.23
N ALA A 194 11.66 -6.10 1.14
CA ALA A 194 13.08 -5.86 0.87
C ALA A 194 13.70 -4.76 1.75
N THR A 195 12.92 -3.84 2.33
CA THR A 195 13.46 -2.68 3.08
C THR A 195 14.42 -3.02 4.24
N PRO A 196 14.23 -4.11 5.02
CA PRO A 196 15.20 -4.50 6.04
C PRO A 196 16.55 -4.94 5.46
N ILE A 197 16.56 -5.43 4.22
CA ILE A 197 17.70 -6.09 3.59
C ILE A 197 18.63 -5.08 2.90
N VAL A 198 18.08 -4.00 2.36
CA VAL A 198 18.75 -3.05 1.44
C VAL A 198 20.03 -2.43 2.00
N GLU A 199 20.15 -2.32 3.33
CA GLU A 199 21.38 -1.82 3.96
C GLU A 199 22.54 -2.82 3.90
N TYR A 200 22.24 -4.11 3.85
CA TYR A 200 23.23 -5.17 3.97
C TYR A 200 23.56 -5.80 2.61
N THR A 201 22.57 -5.89 1.72
CA THR A 201 22.76 -6.41 0.37
C THR A 201 21.69 -5.90 -0.60
N LYS A 202 22.07 -5.78 -1.87
CA LYS A 202 21.14 -5.50 -2.97
C LYS A 202 20.65 -6.78 -3.64
N ASN A 203 21.29 -7.92 -3.38
CA ASN A 203 20.96 -9.18 -4.02
C ASN A 203 19.86 -9.88 -3.23
N VAL A 204 18.72 -10.10 -3.87
CA VAL A 204 17.56 -10.73 -3.25
C VAL A 204 16.97 -11.85 -4.09
N ILE A 205 16.33 -12.79 -3.41
CA ILE A 205 15.57 -13.90 -3.98
C ILE A 205 14.15 -13.78 -3.44
N TYR A 206 13.18 -13.56 -4.33
CA TYR A 206 11.76 -13.61 -3.96
C TYR A 206 11.29 -15.06 -3.98
N LEU A 207 10.84 -15.57 -2.83
CA LEU A 207 10.20 -16.88 -2.78
C LEU A 207 8.85 -16.83 -3.51
N LYS A 208 8.52 -17.90 -4.21
CA LYS A 208 7.22 -18.12 -4.84
C LYS A 208 6.29 -18.87 -3.89
N ASP A 209 5.01 -18.90 -4.22
CA ASP A 209 4.05 -19.70 -3.46
C ASP A 209 4.42 -21.17 -3.42
N SER A 210 4.14 -21.77 -2.26
CA SER A 210 4.43 -23.17 -1.97
C SER A 210 5.92 -23.51 -2.08
N GLN A 211 6.80 -22.53 -1.83
CA GLN A 211 8.24 -22.75 -1.68
C GLN A 211 8.66 -22.73 -0.21
N ILE A 212 9.64 -23.57 0.10
CA ILE A 212 10.33 -23.69 1.38
C ILE A 212 11.82 -23.52 1.12
N ALA A 213 12.48 -22.70 1.93
CA ALA A 213 13.91 -22.45 1.89
C ALA A 213 14.56 -22.94 3.19
N LEU A 214 15.58 -23.77 3.04
CA LEU A 214 16.55 -24.09 4.07
C LEU A 214 17.70 -23.08 3.96
N VAL A 215 17.93 -22.32 5.03
CA VAL A 215 18.93 -21.25 5.06
C VAL A 215 19.93 -21.54 6.17
N LYS A 216 21.18 -21.80 5.79
CA LYS A 216 22.34 -21.90 6.68
C LYS A 216 23.35 -20.81 6.30
N ARG A 217 24.43 -20.65 7.06
CA ARG A 217 25.44 -19.60 6.80
C ARG A 217 26.09 -19.72 5.42
N ASP A 218 26.30 -20.93 4.94
CA ASP A 218 27.03 -21.28 3.73
C ASP A 218 26.15 -21.98 2.66
N GLU A 219 24.88 -22.24 2.98
CA GLU A 219 24.00 -23.03 2.13
C GLU A 219 22.59 -22.42 2.08
N LEU A 220 22.07 -22.25 0.86
CA LEU A 220 20.67 -21.92 0.60
C LEU A 220 20.08 -22.97 -0.35
N VAL A 221 19.09 -23.72 0.13
CA VAL A 221 18.35 -24.69 -0.68
C VAL A 221 16.88 -24.29 -0.72
N VAL A 222 16.36 -24.08 -1.92
CA VAL A 222 14.93 -23.80 -2.13
C VAL A 222 14.26 -25.03 -2.74
N LYS A 223 13.11 -25.42 -2.19
CA LYS A 223 12.27 -26.53 -2.66
C LYS A 223 10.82 -26.10 -2.75
N THR A 224 10.00 -26.81 -3.51
CA THR A 224 8.54 -26.75 -3.40
C THR A 224 8.04 -27.61 -2.24
N ILE A 225 6.78 -27.42 -1.82
CA ILE A 225 6.10 -28.32 -0.87
C ILE A 225 6.05 -29.78 -1.35
N ASP A 226 6.13 -30.00 -2.67
CA ASP A 226 6.23 -31.32 -3.32
C ASP A 226 7.66 -31.90 -3.29
N ASN A 227 8.58 -31.28 -2.53
CA ASN A 227 9.99 -31.66 -2.38
C ASN A 227 10.81 -31.56 -3.69
N ILE A 228 10.43 -30.66 -4.61
CA ILE A 228 11.17 -30.43 -5.86
C ILE A 228 12.16 -29.28 -5.67
N ILE A 229 13.46 -29.56 -5.86
CA ILE A 229 14.53 -28.54 -5.78
C ILE A 229 14.32 -27.46 -6.86
N GLN A 230 14.50 -26.20 -6.46
CA GLN A 230 14.36 -25.02 -7.30
C GLN A 230 15.70 -24.30 -7.41
N THR A 231 15.99 -23.74 -8.59
CA THR A 231 17.10 -22.81 -8.78
C THR A 231 16.59 -21.38 -8.55
N PRO A 232 17.00 -20.71 -7.46
CA PRO A 232 16.55 -19.34 -7.17
C PRO A 232 17.13 -18.35 -8.17
N TYR A 233 16.34 -17.35 -8.55
CA TYR A 233 16.79 -16.22 -9.37
C TYR A 233 17.19 -15.06 -8.44
N ILE A 234 18.45 -14.64 -8.51
CA ILE A 234 18.95 -13.49 -7.76
C ILE A 234 18.67 -12.23 -8.56
N GLN A 235 17.95 -11.30 -7.94
CA GLN A 235 17.62 -9.99 -8.48
C GLN A 235 18.38 -8.92 -7.70
N GLU A 236 18.93 -7.92 -8.40
CA GLU A 236 19.51 -6.73 -7.78
C GLU A 236 18.41 -5.67 -7.51
N LEU A 237 18.33 -5.19 -6.28
CA LEU A 237 17.44 -4.12 -5.88
C LEU A 237 17.94 -2.75 -6.36
N SER A 238 17.05 -1.98 -6.97
CA SER A 238 17.29 -0.58 -7.34
C SER A 238 16.98 0.42 -6.22
N LEU A 239 16.78 -0.05 -4.98
CA LEU A 239 16.32 0.78 -3.87
C LEU A 239 17.49 1.53 -3.20
N GLN A 240 17.28 2.81 -2.91
CA GLN A 240 18.22 3.67 -2.19
C GLN A 240 17.73 3.89 -0.74
N LEU A 241 18.64 3.78 0.24
CA LEU A 241 18.32 3.88 1.67
C LEU A 241 17.72 5.24 2.05
N GLU A 242 18.18 6.31 1.42
CA GLU A 242 17.74 7.68 1.67
C GLU A 242 16.23 7.86 1.42
N MET A 243 15.64 7.02 0.55
CA MET A 243 14.20 7.07 0.26
C MET A 243 13.34 6.58 1.44
N LEU A 244 13.92 5.78 2.34
CA LEU A 244 13.26 5.19 3.50
C LEU A 244 13.42 6.03 4.78
N GLU A 245 14.16 7.14 4.72
CA GLU A 245 14.35 8.05 5.84
C GLU A 245 13.45 9.27 5.71
N LYS A 246 13.21 9.98 6.82
CA LYS A 246 12.40 11.21 6.81
C LYS A 246 13.09 12.39 6.15
N GLY A 247 14.40 12.34 5.90
CA GLY A 247 15.11 13.33 5.08
C GLY A 247 14.97 14.79 5.55
N GLY A 248 14.86 15.02 6.86
CA GLY A 248 14.67 16.37 7.44
C GLY A 248 13.22 16.80 7.64
N PHE A 249 12.23 16.02 7.18
CA PHE A 249 10.82 16.25 7.48
C PHE A 249 10.43 15.63 8.84
N GLU A 250 9.41 16.19 9.49
CA GLU A 250 8.91 15.66 10.77
C GLU A 250 8.20 14.30 10.62
N HIS A 251 7.51 14.11 9.48
CA HIS A 251 6.66 12.96 9.20
C HIS A 251 6.94 12.41 7.79
N PHE A 252 6.78 11.10 7.61
CA PHE A 252 6.86 10.49 6.28
C PHE A 252 5.78 11.02 5.35
N MET A 253 4.55 11.20 5.85
CA MET A 253 3.47 11.77 5.04
C MET A 253 3.84 13.14 4.46
N LEU A 254 4.43 14.03 5.26
CA LEU A 254 4.84 15.36 4.77
C LEU A 254 5.97 15.24 3.73
N LYS A 255 7.00 14.44 4.00
CA LYS A 255 8.05 14.14 3.02
C LYS A 255 7.45 13.66 1.70
N GLU A 256 6.53 12.71 1.76
CA GLU A 256 5.93 12.08 0.59
C GLU A 256 5.06 13.05 -0.20
N ILE A 257 4.36 13.98 0.47
CA ILE A 257 3.66 15.09 -0.20
C ILE A 257 4.65 15.96 -0.98
N TYR A 258 5.77 16.33 -0.36
CA TYR A 258 6.80 17.17 -0.98
C TYR A 258 7.64 16.43 -2.04
N GLU A 259 7.64 15.10 -2.05
CA GLU A 259 8.30 14.27 -3.09
C GLU A 259 7.47 14.16 -4.38
N GLN A 260 6.22 14.62 -4.38
CA GLN A 260 5.31 14.47 -5.52
C GLN A 260 5.85 15.00 -6.86
N PRO A 261 6.50 16.20 -6.94
CA PRO A 261 7.12 16.67 -8.19
C PRO A 261 8.09 15.65 -8.79
N ARG A 262 8.95 15.06 -7.95
CA ARG A 262 9.91 14.04 -8.38
C ARG A 262 9.19 12.75 -8.78
N SER A 263 8.26 12.28 -7.95
CA SER A 263 7.56 11.01 -8.21
C SER A 263 6.75 11.04 -9.51
N VAL A 264 6.04 12.15 -9.80
CA VAL A 264 5.29 12.36 -11.05
C VAL A 264 6.25 12.42 -12.23
N ARG A 265 7.40 13.09 -12.09
CA ARG A 265 8.45 13.09 -13.13
C ARG A 265 9.00 11.69 -13.40
N ASP A 266 9.26 10.91 -12.35
CA ASP A 266 9.75 9.54 -12.46
C ASP A 266 8.69 8.62 -13.12
N CYS A 267 7.39 8.87 -12.90
CA CYS A 267 6.29 8.17 -13.59
C CYS A 267 6.29 8.39 -15.10
N MET A 268 6.80 9.53 -15.58
CA MET A 268 6.79 9.92 -16.99
C MET A 268 8.10 9.59 -17.72
N ARG A 269 9.20 9.42 -16.98
CA ARG A 269 10.53 9.22 -17.55
C ARG A 269 10.56 8.04 -18.52
N GLY A 270 10.97 8.30 -19.76
CA GLY A 270 11.06 7.29 -20.82
C GLY A 270 9.72 6.81 -21.38
N ARG A 271 8.60 7.47 -21.01
CA ARG A 271 7.24 7.10 -21.43
C ARG A 271 6.55 8.18 -22.25
N ILE A 272 6.99 9.43 -22.15
CA ILE A 272 6.47 10.55 -22.96
C ILE A 272 7.55 11.13 -23.87
N TYR A 273 7.12 11.54 -25.05
CA TYR A 273 7.93 12.27 -26.03
C TYR A 273 7.11 13.48 -26.51
N PRO A 274 7.12 14.61 -25.75
CA PRO A 274 6.21 15.74 -25.98
C PRO A 274 6.28 16.33 -27.40
N ILE A 275 7.50 16.55 -27.90
CA ILE A 275 7.74 17.12 -29.25
C ILE A 275 7.14 16.23 -30.35
N GLU A 276 7.21 14.91 -30.16
CA GLU A 276 6.66 13.93 -31.10
C GLU A 276 5.16 13.72 -30.91
N GLY A 277 4.57 14.17 -29.80
CA GLY A 277 3.18 13.87 -29.44
C GLY A 277 2.96 12.38 -29.18
N LYS A 278 3.95 11.70 -28.58
CA LYS A 278 3.97 10.24 -28.47
C LYS A 278 4.07 9.76 -27.03
N VAL A 279 3.24 8.77 -26.70
CA VAL A 279 3.30 8.00 -25.44
C VAL A 279 3.73 6.57 -25.74
N GLN A 280 4.60 6.02 -24.89
CA GLN A 280 5.05 4.64 -24.96
C GLN A 280 5.05 3.98 -23.58
N LEU A 281 4.27 2.90 -23.45
CA LEU A 281 4.16 2.11 -22.22
C LEU A 281 4.65 0.69 -22.50
N GLY A 282 5.93 0.44 -22.20
CA GLY A 282 6.60 -0.83 -22.53
C GLY A 282 5.87 -2.07 -21.97
N GLY A 283 5.37 -1.99 -20.74
CA GLY A 283 4.72 -3.12 -20.07
C GLY A 283 3.33 -3.51 -20.60
N ILE A 284 2.73 -2.71 -21.49
CA ILE A 284 1.44 -3.02 -22.16
C ILE A 284 1.55 -2.94 -23.70
N LYS A 285 2.76 -2.75 -24.24
CA LYS A 285 2.99 -2.53 -25.67
C LYS A 285 2.48 -3.69 -26.53
N ASP A 286 2.67 -4.92 -26.05
CA ASP A 286 2.27 -6.13 -26.78
C ASP A 286 0.74 -6.30 -26.85
N TYR A 287 -0.01 -5.48 -26.10
CA TYR A 287 -1.47 -5.43 -26.09
C TYR A 287 -2.04 -4.24 -26.86
N ALA A 288 -1.24 -3.53 -27.67
CA ALA A 288 -1.68 -2.36 -28.42
C ALA A 288 -2.93 -2.62 -29.29
N ASP A 289 -2.97 -3.77 -29.99
CA ASP A 289 -4.13 -4.14 -30.81
C ASP A 289 -5.37 -4.43 -29.98
N LYS A 290 -5.23 -5.02 -28.79
CA LYS A 290 -6.36 -5.25 -27.88
C LYS A 290 -6.87 -3.91 -27.33
N LEU A 291 -5.98 -3.04 -26.88
CA LEU A 291 -6.30 -1.68 -26.41
C LEU A 291 -6.95 -0.82 -27.50
N LYS A 292 -6.59 -1.04 -28.77
CA LYS A 292 -7.23 -0.36 -29.90
C LYS A 292 -8.67 -0.80 -30.12
N ASN A 293 -9.00 -2.07 -29.87
CA ASN A 293 -10.29 -2.66 -30.20
C ASN A 293 -11.19 -2.94 -28.99
N VAL A 294 -10.70 -2.68 -27.77
CA VAL A 294 -11.47 -2.93 -26.54
C VAL A 294 -12.77 -2.14 -26.54
N GLU A 295 -13.84 -2.81 -26.10
CA GLU A 295 -15.19 -2.25 -26.02
C GLU A 295 -15.53 -1.73 -24.63
N ARG A 296 -14.85 -2.25 -23.59
CA ARG A 296 -15.08 -1.88 -22.19
C ARG A 296 -13.85 -2.13 -21.33
N ILE A 297 -13.61 -1.22 -20.38
CA ILE A 297 -12.60 -1.38 -19.33
C ILE A 297 -13.31 -1.42 -17.97
N VAL A 298 -12.88 -2.32 -17.09
CA VAL A 298 -13.30 -2.35 -15.70
C VAL A 298 -12.09 -2.08 -14.81
N VAL A 299 -12.16 -1.07 -13.96
CA VAL A 299 -11.12 -0.74 -12.99
C VAL A 299 -11.51 -1.32 -11.64
N ILE A 300 -10.63 -2.10 -11.03
CA ILE A 300 -10.82 -2.68 -9.69
C ILE A 300 -9.73 -2.19 -8.73
N ALA A 301 -10.15 -1.67 -7.58
CA ALA A 301 -9.24 -1.15 -6.56
C ALA A 301 -9.94 -0.97 -5.21
N CYS A 302 -9.18 -0.56 -4.19
CA CYS A 302 -9.69 -0.21 -2.86
C CYS A 302 -9.18 1.18 -2.41
N GLY A 303 -9.97 1.89 -1.60
CA GLY A 303 -9.57 3.16 -0.96
C GLY A 303 -9.08 4.22 -1.95
N THR A 304 -7.96 4.88 -1.63
CA THR A 304 -7.34 5.90 -2.50
C THR A 304 -7.04 5.41 -3.93
N SER A 305 -6.70 4.12 -4.12
CA SER A 305 -6.47 3.58 -5.48
C SER A 305 -7.77 3.50 -6.29
N TRP A 306 -8.91 3.35 -5.63
CA TRP A 306 -10.24 3.42 -6.27
C TRP A 306 -10.60 4.84 -6.68
N HIS A 307 -10.26 5.86 -5.88
CA HIS A 307 -10.39 7.26 -6.30
C HIS A 307 -9.53 7.59 -7.52
N ALA A 308 -8.31 7.04 -7.60
CA ALA A 308 -7.49 7.19 -8.81
C ALA A 308 -8.18 6.54 -10.01
N GLY A 309 -8.81 5.37 -9.83
CA GLY A 309 -9.63 4.71 -10.84
C GLY A 309 -10.77 5.59 -11.38
N LEU A 310 -11.49 6.30 -10.51
CA LEU A 310 -12.51 7.27 -10.92
C LEU A 310 -11.93 8.43 -11.74
N VAL A 311 -10.75 8.92 -11.39
CA VAL A 311 -10.06 9.92 -12.24
C VAL A 311 -9.73 9.30 -13.62
N GLY A 312 -9.25 8.06 -13.63
CA GLY A 312 -8.96 7.30 -14.83
C GLY A 312 -10.18 7.10 -15.74
N GLU A 313 -11.35 6.84 -15.18
CA GLU A 313 -12.63 6.76 -15.90
C GLU A 313 -12.87 8.03 -16.72
N TYR A 314 -12.88 9.22 -16.09
CA TYR A 314 -13.06 10.48 -16.81
C TYR A 314 -12.03 10.68 -17.93
N LEU A 315 -10.75 10.35 -17.68
CA LEU A 315 -9.67 10.52 -18.65
C LEU A 315 -9.79 9.56 -19.85
N ILE A 316 -10.07 8.28 -19.59
CA ILE A 316 -10.17 7.25 -20.62
C ILE A 316 -11.43 7.48 -21.47
N GLU A 317 -12.55 7.79 -20.85
CA GLU A 317 -13.80 8.07 -21.57
C GLU A 317 -13.68 9.31 -22.45
N GLU A 318 -13.06 10.38 -21.94
CA GLU A 318 -12.88 11.63 -22.68
C GLU A 318 -11.96 11.42 -23.89
N TYR A 319 -10.77 10.86 -23.67
CA TYR A 319 -9.72 10.82 -24.71
C TYR A 319 -9.75 9.56 -25.57
N ALA A 320 -9.95 8.38 -24.99
CA ALA A 320 -9.93 7.12 -25.72
C ALA A 320 -11.31 6.68 -26.24
N ARG A 321 -12.39 7.29 -25.73
CA ARG A 321 -13.78 6.96 -26.07
C ARG A 321 -14.08 5.48 -25.82
N ILE A 322 -13.70 4.99 -24.64
CA ILE A 322 -13.93 3.62 -24.17
C ILE A 322 -14.75 3.71 -22.88
N PRO A 323 -15.91 3.05 -22.78
CA PRO A 323 -16.67 2.95 -21.52
C PRO A 323 -15.82 2.36 -20.40
N VAL A 324 -15.85 3.01 -19.22
CA VAL A 324 -15.15 2.54 -18.03
C VAL A 324 -16.12 2.32 -16.88
N GLU A 325 -15.98 1.21 -16.18
CA GLU A 325 -16.65 0.96 -14.88
C GLU A 325 -15.57 0.94 -13.79
N VAL A 326 -15.83 1.57 -12.64
CA VAL A 326 -14.89 1.59 -11.51
C VAL A 326 -15.53 0.97 -10.28
N GLU A 327 -14.93 -0.11 -9.79
CA GLU A 327 -15.56 -1.02 -8.84
C GLU A 327 -14.68 -1.23 -7.62
N TYR A 328 -15.29 -1.24 -6.43
CA TYR A 328 -14.61 -1.71 -5.23
C TYR A 328 -14.28 -3.18 -5.41
N ALA A 329 -13.01 -3.55 -5.24
CA ALA A 329 -12.58 -4.93 -5.47
C ALA A 329 -13.32 -5.93 -4.56
N SER A 330 -13.63 -5.52 -3.32
CA SER A 330 -14.42 -6.30 -2.36
C SER A 330 -15.83 -6.60 -2.87
N GLU A 331 -16.53 -5.61 -3.43
CA GLU A 331 -17.89 -5.82 -3.96
C GLU A 331 -17.86 -6.63 -5.27
N PHE A 332 -16.87 -6.38 -6.11
CA PHE A 332 -16.71 -7.04 -7.40
C PHE A 332 -16.57 -8.57 -7.27
N ARG A 333 -15.79 -9.05 -6.28
CA ARG A 333 -15.56 -10.48 -6.06
C ARG A 333 -16.77 -11.21 -5.48
N TYR A 334 -17.64 -10.52 -4.74
CA TYR A 334 -18.80 -11.12 -4.09
C TYR A 334 -20.09 -10.97 -4.89
N ARG A 335 -20.09 -10.12 -5.93
CA ARG A 335 -21.12 -10.16 -6.97
C ARG A 335 -20.76 -11.23 -8.01
N ASN A 336 -21.73 -11.62 -8.85
CA ASN A 336 -21.46 -12.41 -10.05
C ASN A 336 -21.25 -11.42 -11.22
N PRO A 337 -20.06 -10.84 -11.43
CA PRO A 337 -19.87 -9.76 -12.38
C PRO A 337 -20.01 -10.26 -13.82
N ILE A 338 -20.51 -9.39 -14.69
CA ILE A 338 -20.58 -9.63 -16.12
C ILE A 338 -19.20 -9.28 -16.70
N ILE A 339 -18.36 -10.30 -16.90
CA ILE A 339 -16.99 -10.18 -17.42
C ILE A 339 -16.73 -11.28 -18.44
N SER A 340 -15.96 -10.94 -19.47
CA SER A 340 -15.65 -11.82 -20.60
C SER A 340 -14.24 -11.57 -21.15
N GLU A 341 -13.81 -12.40 -22.09
CA GLU A 341 -12.55 -12.28 -22.83
C GLU A 341 -12.38 -10.97 -23.64
N LYS A 342 -13.49 -10.27 -23.90
CA LYS A 342 -13.50 -8.99 -24.62
C LYS A 342 -13.13 -7.81 -23.71
N ASP A 343 -13.22 -8.00 -22.41
CA ASP A 343 -12.99 -6.96 -21.42
C ASP A 343 -11.49 -6.85 -21.08
N ILE A 344 -11.07 -5.65 -20.72
CA ILE A 344 -9.81 -5.41 -20.03
C ILE A 344 -10.13 -5.01 -18.59
N VAL A 345 -9.49 -5.67 -17.63
CA VAL A 345 -9.57 -5.29 -16.22
C VAL A 345 -8.27 -4.61 -15.81
N ILE A 346 -8.36 -3.40 -15.26
CA ILE A 346 -7.23 -2.66 -14.70
C ILE A 346 -7.29 -2.76 -13.17
N ALA A 347 -6.33 -3.45 -12.57
CA ALA A 347 -6.19 -3.55 -11.13
C ALA A 347 -5.18 -2.52 -10.61
N ILE A 348 -5.60 -1.67 -9.67
CA ILE A 348 -4.75 -0.60 -9.12
C ILE A 348 -4.45 -0.89 -7.64
N SER A 349 -3.17 -1.02 -7.30
CA SER A 349 -2.74 -1.20 -5.91
C SER A 349 -1.35 -0.61 -5.70
N GLN A 350 -1.20 0.26 -4.69
CA GLN A 350 0.12 0.79 -4.33
C GLN A 350 1.06 -0.34 -3.91
N SER A 351 0.61 -1.20 -2.99
CA SER A 351 1.44 -2.26 -2.40
C SER A 351 1.62 -3.45 -3.33
N GLY A 352 0.65 -3.69 -4.23
CA GLY A 352 0.58 -4.90 -5.04
C GLY A 352 0.24 -6.17 -4.24
N GLU A 353 -0.25 -6.01 -3.00
CA GLU A 353 -0.54 -7.10 -2.05
C GLU A 353 -1.96 -6.99 -1.45
N THR A 354 -2.82 -6.11 -1.99
CA THR A 354 -4.19 -5.91 -1.46
C THR A 354 -5.05 -7.15 -1.71
N ALA A 355 -5.53 -7.79 -0.63
CA ALA A 355 -6.20 -9.10 -0.69
C ALA A 355 -7.44 -9.10 -1.62
N ASP A 356 -8.37 -8.16 -1.42
CA ASP A 356 -9.57 -8.07 -2.24
C ASP A 356 -9.27 -7.81 -3.72
N THR A 357 -8.26 -6.99 -4.02
CA THR A 357 -7.82 -6.74 -5.39
C THR A 357 -7.23 -7.99 -6.03
N MET A 358 -6.45 -8.79 -5.29
CA MET A 358 -5.93 -10.07 -5.79
C MET A 358 -7.07 -11.06 -6.07
N ALA A 359 -8.02 -11.22 -5.15
CA ALA A 359 -9.17 -12.10 -5.34
C ALA A 359 -10.05 -11.67 -6.52
N ALA A 360 -10.25 -10.36 -6.71
CA ALA A 360 -10.98 -9.84 -7.87
C ALA A 360 -10.24 -10.07 -9.21
N ILE A 361 -8.90 -10.02 -9.22
CA ILE A 361 -8.09 -10.38 -10.38
C ILE A 361 -8.28 -11.85 -10.74
N GLU A 362 -8.18 -12.75 -9.75
CA GLU A 362 -8.35 -14.19 -9.97
C GLU A 362 -9.72 -14.51 -10.58
N LEU A 363 -10.80 -13.95 -10.01
CA LEU A 363 -12.15 -14.09 -10.55
C LEU A 363 -12.27 -13.58 -11.98
N ALA A 364 -11.73 -12.39 -12.28
CA ALA A 364 -11.77 -11.82 -13.62
C ALA A 364 -10.98 -12.68 -14.63
N LYS A 365 -9.86 -13.25 -14.19
CA LYS A 365 -9.00 -14.13 -14.99
C LYS A 365 -9.66 -15.48 -15.28
N GLU A 366 -10.35 -16.06 -14.29
CA GLU A 366 -11.18 -17.27 -14.47
C GLU A 366 -12.30 -17.06 -15.49
N ARG A 367 -12.81 -15.83 -15.61
CA ARG A 367 -13.81 -15.43 -16.63
C ARG A 367 -13.19 -15.04 -17.98
N GLY A 368 -11.87 -15.14 -18.12
CA GLY A 368 -11.13 -14.96 -19.37
C GLY A 368 -10.73 -13.51 -19.70
N ALA A 369 -10.99 -12.54 -18.83
CA ALA A 369 -10.59 -11.15 -19.08
C ALA A 369 -9.07 -10.99 -19.10
N THR A 370 -8.58 -10.00 -19.86
CA THR A 370 -7.16 -9.62 -19.81
C THR A 370 -6.93 -8.64 -18.67
N ILE A 371 -5.94 -8.93 -17.84
CA ILE A 371 -5.70 -8.18 -16.60
C ILE A 371 -4.43 -7.32 -16.73
N PHE A 372 -4.58 -6.02 -16.50
CA PHE A 372 -3.47 -5.07 -16.37
C PHE A 372 -3.28 -4.59 -14.93
N GLY A 373 -2.06 -4.65 -14.42
CA GLY A 373 -1.72 -4.15 -13.08
C GLY A 373 -1.09 -2.75 -13.11
N ILE A 374 -1.59 -1.82 -12.31
CA ILE A 374 -0.91 -0.56 -11.97
C ILE A 374 -0.42 -0.66 -10.53
N CYS A 375 0.90 -0.78 -10.36
CA CYS A 375 1.53 -1.06 -9.07
C CYS A 375 2.76 -0.20 -8.81
N ASN A 376 3.10 0.05 -7.54
CA ASN A 376 4.33 0.77 -7.19
C ASN A 376 5.47 -0.19 -6.81
N VAL A 377 5.16 -1.29 -6.11
CA VAL A 377 6.16 -2.23 -5.58
C VAL A 377 6.53 -3.27 -6.64
N VAL A 378 7.80 -3.26 -7.07
CA VAL A 378 8.35 -4.25 -8.01
C VAL A 378 8.41 -5.62 -7.35
N GLY A 379 7.97 -6.65 -8.07
CA GLY A 379 7.98 -8.02 -7.55
C GLY A 379 6.97 -8.26 -6.43
N SER A 380 5.92 -7.45 -6.34
CA SER A 380 4.74 -7.76 -5.51
C SER A 380 3.84 -8.81 -6.20
N SER A 381 2.81 -9.28 -5.50
CA SER A 381 1.94 -10.37 -5.97
C SER A 381 1.08 -10.00 -7.17
N ILE A 382 0.43 -8.83 -7.17
CA ILE A 382 -0.42 -8.39 -8.28
C ILE A 382 0.31 -8.37 -9.64
N PRO A 383 1.50 -7.74 -9.79
CA PRO A 383 2.23 -7.76 -11.06
C PRO A 383 2.63 -9.16 -11.56
N ARG A 384 2.73 -10.16 -10.66
CA ARG A 384 3.04 -11.54 -11.04
C ARG A 384 1.84 -12.30 -11.61
N ILE A 385 0.62 -11.95 -11.19
CA ILE A 385 -0.61 -12.64 -11.59
C ILE A 385 -1.35 -11.93 -12.74
N THR A 386 -1.04 -10.64 -12.98
CA THR A 386 -1.55 -9.86 -14.12
C THR A 386 -0.86 -10.26 -15.43
N ASP A 387 -1.54 -10.06 -16.56
CA ASP A 387 -0.99 -10.42 -17.88
C ASP A 387 -0.02 -9.36 -18.43
N ALA A 388 -0.19 -8.11 -18.01
CA ALA A 388 0.66 -6.97 -18.31
C ALA A 388 0.45 -5.86 -17.27
N GLY A 389 1.20 -4.76 -17.36
CA GLY A 389 1.02 -3.68 -16.39
C GLY A 389 2.00 -2.52 -16.52
N VAL A 390 1.83 -1.53 -15.65
CA VAL A 390 2.69 -0.34 -15.57
C VAL A 390 3.07 -0.08 -14.13
N TYR A 391 4.37 -0.02 -13.85
CA TYR A 391 4.87 0.40 -12.56
C TYR A 391 4.80 1.93 -12.42
N THR A 392 4.36 2.45 -11.29
CA THR A 392 4.33 3.90 -11.07
C THR A 392 5.73 4.47 -10.86
N HIS A 393 6.64 3.74 -10.20
CA HIS A 393 7.98 4.23 -9.81
C HIS A 393 7.95 5.47 -8.91
N ALA A 394 6.95 5.60 -8.05
CA ALA A 394 6.87 6.68 -7.06
C ALA A 394 7.90 6.56 -5.92
N GLY A 395 8.64 5.43 -5.88
CA GLY A 395 9.50 5.06 -4.76
C GLY A 395 8.69 4.53 -3.56
N PRO A 396 9.35 4.07 -2.49
CA PRO A 396 8.65 3.58 -1.30
C PRO A 396 7.75 4.66 -0.69
N GLU A 397 6.57 4.26 -0.24
CA GLU A 397 5.64 5.10 0.51
C GLU A 397 5.40 4.42 1.86
N ILE A 398 5.85 5.08 2.93
CA ILE A 398 5.90 4.60 4.31
C ILE A 398 4.69 5.09 5.10
N GLY A 399 4.28 6.36 4.92
CA GLY A 399 3.11 6.92 5.60
C GLY A 399 1.86 6.12 5.24
N VAL A 400 1.03 5.74 6.23
CA VAL A 400 -0.15 4.89 6.00
C VAL A 400 -1.10 5.53 4.97
N ALA A 401 -1.44 6.80 5.15
CA ALA A 401 -2.25 7.55 4.19
C ALA A 401 -1.48 7.75 2.88
N SER A 402 -2.03 7.25 1.78
CA SER A 402 -1.39 7.38 0.47
C SER A 402 -1.40 8.83 -0.02
N THR A 403 -0.28 9.28 -0.60
CA THR A 403 -0.10 10.65 -1.11
C THR A 403 0.50 10.62 -2.51
N LYS A 404 1.82 10.44 -2.64
CA LYS A 404 2.52 10.35 -3.93
C LYS A 404 2.10 9.16 -4.75
N ALA A 405 1.67 8.05 -4.14
CA ALA A 405 1.17 6.93 -4.92
C ALA A 405 -0.16 7.26 -5.61
N PHE A 406 -1.04 8.10 -5.04
CA PHE A 406 -2.25 8.57 -5.71
C PHE A 406 -1.91 9.40 -6.96
N THR A 407 -1.08 10.43 -6.82
CA THR A 407 -0.70 11.29 -7.96
C THR A 407 0.10 10.51 -9.01
N ALA A 408 0.91 9.55 -8.60
CA ALA A 408 1.59 8.64 -9.50
C ALA A 408 0.63 7.69 -10.25
N GLN A 409 -0.39 7.14 -9.58
CA GLN A 409 -1.45 6.33 -10.20
C GLN A 409 -2.25 7.15 -11.22
N VAL A 410 -2.67 8.36 -10.85
CA VAL A 410 -3.35 9.30 -11.76
C VAL A 410 -2.45 9.61 -12.96
N THR A 411 -1.16 9.85 -12.75
CA THR A 411 -0.20 10.09 -13.85
C THR A 411 -0.15 8.89 -14.80
N VAL A 412 -0.05 7.66 -14.28
CA VAL A 412 -0.05 6.44 -15.12
C VAL A 412 -1.37 6.28 -15.86
N LEU A 413 -2.52 6.54 -15.22
CA LEU A 413 -3.84 6.48 -15.86
C LEU A 413 -3.96 7.52 -16.98
N THR A 414 -3.45 8.74 -16.77
CA THR A 414 -3.32 9.75 -17.82
C THR A 414 -2.50 9.25 -19.00
N LEU A 415 -1.33 8.65 -18.74
CA LEU A 415 -0.50 8.06 -19.81
C LEU A 415 -1.22 6.93 -20.54
N MET A 416 -1.96 6.08 -19.82
CA MET A 416 -2.76 5.01 -20.42
C MET A 416 -3.90 5.56 -21.29
N ALA A 417 -4.63 6.58 -20.82
CA ALA A 417 -5.68 7.25 -21.57
C ALA A 417 -5.14 7.85 -22.88
N LEU A 418 -4.01 8.57 -22.81
CA LEU A 418 -3.36 9.16 -23.98
C LEU A 418 -2.78 8.10 -24.92
N TYR A 419 -2.20 7.03 -24.38
CA TYR A 419 -1.72 5.90 -25.18
C TYR A 419 -2.87 5.22 -25.95
N MET A 420 -4.00 4.97 -25.29
CA MET A 420 -5.20 4.41 -25.93
C MET A 420 -5.77 5.35 -26.98
N ALA A 421 -5.84 6.66 -26.68
CA ALA A 421 -6.28 7.67 -27.63
C ALA A 421 -5.38 7.71 -28.88
N GLN A 422 -4.06 7.58 -28.69
CA GLN A 422 -3.08 7.48 -29.78
C GLN A 422 -3.31 6.22 -30.63
N GLN A 423 -3.55 5.04 -30.02
CA GLN A 423 -3.79 3.80 -30.78
C GLN A 423 -5.10 3.84 -31.58
N ARG A 424 -6.12 4.50 -31.03
CA ARG A 424 -7.45 4.62 -31.63
C ARG A 424 -7.58 5.80 -32.60
N GLY A 425 -6.64 6.75 -32.56
CA GLY A 425 -6.68 7.96 -33.38
C GLY A 425 -7.84 8.90 -33.02
N THR A 426 -8.30 8.88 -31.77
CA THR A 426 -9.42 9.70 -31.27
C THR A 426 -9.01 11.14 -30.96
N VAL A 427 -7.72 11.38 -30.73
CA VAL A 427 -7.13 12.70 -30.48
C VAL A 427 -6.14 13.03 -31.59
N LYS A 428 -6.13 14.29 -32.06
CA LYS A 428 -5.22 14.71 -33.13
C LYS A 428 -3.78 14.76 -32.62
N GLN A 429 -2.83 14.56 -33.53
CA GLN A 429 -1.40 14.62 -33.19
C GLN A 429 -0.98 15.98 -32.58
N SER A 430 -1.52 17.10 -33.09
CA SER A 430 -1.27 18.44 -32.53
C SER A 430 -1.73 18.56 -31.08
N ASP A 431 -2.87 17.95 -30.77
CA ASP A 431 -3.47 18.01 -29.44
C ASP A 431 -2.67 17.12 -28.49
N LEU A 432 -2.20 15.94 -28.94
CA LEU A 432 -1.25 15.12 -28.19
C LEU A 432 0.06 15.84 -27.88
N VAL A 433 0.63 16.60 -28.83
CA VAL A 433 1.83 17.42 -28.58
C VAL A 433 1.55 18.45 -27.48
N SER A 434 0.44 19.18 -27.57
CA SER A 434 0.06 20.18 -26.58
C SER A 434 -0.15 19.56 -25.20
N MET A 435 -0.93 18.48 -25.13
CA MET A 435 -1.26 17.79 -23.89
C MET A 435 0.00 17.23 -23.22
N LEU A 436 0.89 16.57 -23.97
CA LEU A 436 2.12 16.01 -23.41
C LEU A 436 3.14 17.07 -23.00
N THR A 437 3.18 18.20 -23.68
CA THR A 437 4.03 19.33 -23.29
C THR A 437 3.57 19.88 -21.94
N GLU A 438 2.27 20.09 -21.78
CA GLU A 438 1.70 20.55 -20.51
C GLU A 438 1.83 19.50 -19.40
N LEU A 439 1.70 18.21 -19.71
CA LEU A 439 1.93 17.12 -18.74
C LEU A 439 3.38 17.12 -18.22
N ASP A 440 4.36 17.40 -19.09
CA ASP A 440 5.78 17.49 -18.71
C ASP A 440 6.06 18.69 -17.76
N GLU A 441 5.21 19.72 -17.79
CA GLU A 441 5.29 20.89 -16.90
C GLU A 441 4.65 20.65 -15.52
N ILE A 442 3.78 19.63 -15.37
CA ILE A 442 3.05 19.35 -14.12
C ILE A 442 3.93 19.24 -12.88
N PRO A 443 5.11 18.57 -12.89
CA PRO A 443 6.01 18.57 -11.75
C PRO A 443 6.33 19.97 -11.22
N THR A 444 6.59 20.92 -12.13
CA THR A 444 6.87 22.32 -11.77
C THR A 444 5.64 23.01 -11.21
N LEU A 445 4.45 22.71 -11.73
CA LEU A 445 3.20 23.25 -11.19
C LEU A 445 2.86 22.67 -9.81
N ILE A 446 3.21 21.41 -9.53
CA ILE A 446 3.11 20.83 -8.18
C ILE A 446 4.05 21.56 -7.21
N GLU A 447 5.30 21.85 -7.62
CA GLU A 447 6.24 22.65 -6.80
C GLU A 447 5.66 24.05 -6.47
N GLN A 448 4.93 24.65 -7.40
CA GLN A 448 4.25 25.92 -7.16
C GLN A 448 3.05 25.75 -6.21
N ALA A 449 2.24 24.71 -6.37
CA ALA A 449 1.11 24.43 -5.48
C ALA A 449 1.58 24.18 -4.03
N LEU A 450 2.71 23.51 -3.83
CA LEU A 450 3.32 23.28 -2.52
C LEU A 450 3.67 24.58 -1.78
N LYS A 451 3.87 25.71 -2.48
CA LYS A 451 4.13 27.01 -1.83
C LYS A 451 2.93 27.55 -1.04
N SER A 452 1.75 26.95 -1.20
CA SER A 452 0.56 27.31 -0.41
C SER A 452 0.57 26.75 1.02
N ASP A 453 1.61 25.98 1.40
CA ASP A 453 1.68 25.26 2.67
C ASP A 453 1.47 26.14 3.92
N GLU A 454 2.20 27.25 4.04
CA GLU A 454 2.08 28.17 5.18
C GLU A 454 0.65 28.68 5.35
N LYS A 455 0.02 29.09 4.24
CA LYS A 455 -1.37 29.57 4.24
C LYS A 455 -2.35 28.45 4.61
N ILE A 456 -2.09 27.22 4.16
CA ILE A 456 -2.92 26.07 4.50
C ILE A 456 -2.81 25.74 5.99
N ALA A 457 -1.63 25.88 6.60
CA ALA A 457 -1.46 25.73 8.04
C ALA A 457 -2.27 26.78 8.83
N GLU A 458 -2.31 28.03 8.36
CA GLU A 458 -3.16 29.07 8.96
C GLU A 458 -4.66 28.74 8.89
N ILE A 459 -5.11 28.18 7.75
CA ILE A 459 -6.49 27.73 7.55
C ILE A 459 -6.78 26.53 8.47
N ALA A 460 -5.87 25.57 8.55
CA ALA A 460 -6.00 24.38 9.39
C ALA A 460 -6.21 24.74 10.88
N GLU A 461 -5.52 25.76 11.39
CA GLU A 461 -5.70 26.24 12.77
C GLU A 461 -7.14 26.69 13.07
N LYS A 462 -7.88 27.20 12.06
CA LYS A 462 -9.28 27.62 12.21
C LYS A 462 -10.25 26.45 12.27
N PHE A 463 -9.88 25.30 11.71
CA PHE A 463 -10.80 24.18 11.51
C PHE A 463 -10.41 22.90 12.25
N LYS A 464 -9.31 22.90 13.01
CA LYS A 464 -8.85 21.72 13.77
C LYS A 464 -9.89 21.16 14.75
N ASP A 465 -10.74 22.03 15.30
CA ASP A 465 -11.76 21.65 16.29
C ASP A 465 -13.10 21.24 15.65
N SER A 466 -13.20 21.26 14.31
CA SER A 466 -14.39 20.82 13.59
C SER A 466 -14.62 19.32 13.80
N SER A 467 -15.88 18.93 13.92
CA SER A 467 -16.26 17.50 14.03
C SER A 467 -16.59 16.89 12.67
N ASN A 468 -17.09 17.69 11.74
CA ASN A 468 -17.51 17.26 10.41
C ASN A 468 -16.89 18.17 9.35
N CYS A 469 -16.74 17.69 8.10
CA CYS A 469 -16.27 18.49 6.98
C CYS A 469 -16.82 17.92 5.65
N LEU A 470 -17.27 18.78 4.73
CA LEU A 470 -17.66 18.37 3.38
C LEU A 470 -16.61 18.78 2.36
N PHE A 471 -16.35 17.90 1.40
CA PHE A 471 -15.52 18.17 0.23
C PHE A 471 -16.38 18.07 -1.02
N LEU A 472 -16.38 19.11 -1.84
CA LEU A 472 -17.25 19.23 -3.00
C LEU A 472 -16.44 19.51 -4.26
N GLY A 473 -16.69 18.70 -5.28
CA GLY A 473 -16.06 18.81 -6.59
C GLY A 473 -17.02 18.45 -7.71
N ARG A 474 -16.63 18.73 -8.96
CA ARG A 474 -17.43 18.40 -10.14
C ARG A 474 -16.53 17.94 -11.28
N GLY A 475 -17.03 17.05 -12.13
CA GLY A 475 -16.23 16.42 -13.18
C GLY A 475 -15.01 15.71 -12.58
N SER A 476 -13.84 15.94 -13.15
CA SER A 476 -12.56 15.40 -12.63
C SER A 476 -12.23 15.87 -11.20
N GLY A 477 -12.86 16.94 -10.71
CA GLY A 477 -12.74 17.38 -9.32
C GLY A 477 -13.54 16.55 -8.31
N PHE A 478 -14.57 15.79 -8.72
CA PHE A 478 -15.35 14.98 -7.77
C PHE A 478 -14.52 13.86 -7.13
N PRO A 479 -13.78 13.02 -7.89
CA PRO A 479 -12.90 12.02 -7.29
C PRO A 479 -11.84 12.61 -6.35
N VAL A 480 -11.38 13.83 -6.65
CA VAL A 480 -10.41 14.57 -5.82
C VAL A 480 -11.05 15.03 -4.51
N ALA A 481 -12.32 15.42 -4.54
CA ALA A 481 -13.07 15.74 -3.32
C ALA A 481 -13.26 14.51 -2.42
N LEU A 482 -13.54 13.34 -3.01
CA LEU A 482 -13.56 12.07 -2.27
C LEU A 482 -12.19 11.76 -1.64
N GLU A 483 -11.11 11.95 -2.38
CA GLU A 483 -9.75 11.72 -1.88
C GLU A 483 -9.40 12.67 -0.73
N GLY A 484 -9.69 13.98 -0.86
CA GLY A 484 -9.49 14.95 0.21
C GLY A 484 -10.27 14.62 1.48
N ALA A 485 -11.52 14.19 1.34
CA ALA A 485 -12.33 13.72 2.46
C ALA A 485 -11.75 12.45 3.10
N LEU A 486 -11.28 11.49 2.31
CA LEU A 486 -10.65 10.28 2.81
C LEU A 486 -9.37 10.60 3.59
N LYS A 487 -8.49 11.47 3.07
CA LYS A 487 -7.28 11.89 3.78
C LYS A 487 -7.63 12.50 5.11
N LEU A 488 -8.53 13.50 5.15
CA LEU A 488 -8.89 14.15 6.41
C LEU A 488 -9.44 13.14 7.43
N LYS A 489 -10.30 12.22 6.99
CA LYS A 489 -10.87 11.16 7.82
C LYS A 489 -9.82 10.21 8.39
N GLU A 490 -8.89 9.75 7.56
CA GLU A 490 -7.87 8.75 7.93
C GLU A 490 -6.94 9.25 9.04
N ILE A 491 -6.47 10.49 8.94
CA ILE A 491 -5.38 10.98 9.81
C ILE A 491 -5.82 11.94 10.91
N SER A 492 -6.95 12.64 10.77
CA SER A 492 -7.44 13.59 11.78
C SER A 492 -8.63 13.07 12.60
N TYR A 493 -9.28 12.02 12.10
CA TYR A 493 -10.53 11.44 12.62
C TYR A 493 -11.74 12.39 12.61
N ILE A 494 -11.66 13.50 11.86
CA ILE A 494 -12.83 14.31 11.52
C ILE A 494 -13.73 13.51 10.58
N HIS A 495 -15.04 13.59 10.81
CA HIS A 495 -15.99 12.97 9.90
C HIS A 495 -16.08 13.79 8.61
N ALA A 496 -15.26 13.39 7.63
CA ALA A 496 -15.18 14.04 6.34
C ALA A 496 -15.89 13.24 5.24
N GLU A 497 -16.66 13.92 4.40
CA GLU A 497 -17.42 13.29 3.31
C GLU A 497 -17.24 14.06 2.00
N GLY A 498 -17.02 13.32 0.91
CA GLY A 498 -16.87 13.88 -0.43
C GLY A 498 -18.13 13.68 -1.24
N TYR A 499 -18.60 14.72 -1.94
CA TYR A 499 -19.80 14.66 -2.78
C TYR A 499 -19.60 15.37 -4.13
N PRO A 500 -20.33 14.96 -5.17
CA PRO A 500 -20.51 15.81 -6.34
C PRO A 500 -21.22 17.09 -5.91
N ALA A 501 -20.66 18.25 -6.25
CA ALA A 501 -21.16 19.56 -5.77
C ALA A 501 -22.65 19.79 -6.08
N ALA A 502 -23.14 19.27 -7.21
CA ALA A 502 -24.54 19.39 -7.62
C ALA A 502 -25.51 18.54 -6.78
N GLU A 503 -25.04 17.40 -6.25
CA GLU A 503 -25.87 16.47 -5.46
C GLU A 503 -26.16 16.98 -4.05
N MET A 504 -25.46 18.03 -3.61
CA MET A 504 -25.63 18.63 -2.29
C MET A 504 -27.11 18.95 -1.99
N LYS A 505 -27.87 19.47 -2.96
CA LYS A 505 -29.30 19.81 -2.78
C LYS A 505 -30.22 18.62 -2.56
N HIS A 506 -29.78 17.41 -2.89
CA HIS A 506 -30.59 16.20 -2.86
C HIS A 506 -30.57 15.50 -1.49
N GLY A 507 -30.17 16.22 -0.43
CA GLY A 507 -30.16 15.73 0.95
C GLY A 507 -29.02 16.32 1.78
N PRO A 508 -27.74 16.18 1.36
CA PRO A 508 -26.57 16.57 2.16
C PRO A 508 -26.55 18.03 2.61
N ILE A 509 -27.21 18.94 1.88
CA ILE A 509 -27.31 20.36 2.23
C ILE A 509 -27.95 20.62 3.60
N ALA A 510 -28.71 19.64 4.14
CA ALA A 510 -29.31 19.73 5.47
C ALA A 510 -28.27 19.73 6.61
N LEU A 511 -27.03 19.30 6.32
CA LEU A 511 -25.92 19.30 7.28
C LEU A 511 -25.19 20.65 7.36
N ILE A 512 -25.50 21.60 6.47
CA ILE A 512 -24.80 22.90 6.44
C ILE A 512 -25.34 23.82 7.53
N ASP A 513 -24.45 24.24 8.42
CA ASP A 513 -24.65 25.29 9.42
C ASP A 513 -23.42 26.21 9.50
N GLU A 514 -23.38 27.07 10.53
CA GLU A 514 -22.30 28.04 10.73
C GLU A 514 -20.97 27.45 11.23
N ASP A 515 -20.98 26.20 11.69
CA ASP A 515 -19.83 25.47 12.22
C ASP A 515 -19.25 24.48 11.19
N MET A 516 -20.00 24.16 10.13
CA MET A 516 -19.61 23.19 9.11
C MET A 516 -18.62 23.75 8.08
N PRO A 517 -17.34 23.30 8.05
CA PRO A 517 -16.44 23.60 6.96
C PRO A 517 -16.84 22.83 5.69
N VAL A 518 -16.78 23.55 4.57
CA VAL A 518 -17.04 23.02 3.24
C VAL A 518 -15.90 23.41 2.30
N VAL A 519 -15.13 22.41 1.88
CA VAL A 519 -14.02 22.56 0.93
C VAL A 519 -14.56 22.42 -0.49
N PHE A 520 -14.33 23.41 -1.34
CA PHE A 520 -14.70 23.37 -2.76
C PHE A 520 -13.47 23.31 -3.65
N ILE A 521 -13.53 22.49 -4.69
CA ILE A 521 -12.62 22.56 -5.84
C ILE A 521 -13.31 23.41 -6.92
N ALA A 522 -12.92 24.68 -7.01
CA ALA A 522 -13.57 25.73 -7.79
C ALA A 522 -12.61 26.40 -8.78
N THR A 523 -11.92 25.59 -9.58
CA THR A 523 -11.02 26.06 -10.64
C THR A 523 -11.79 26.54 -11.87
N LYS A 524 -11.17 27.41 -12.69
CA LYS A 524 -11.73 27.94 -13.94
C LYS A 524 -11.77 26.87 -15.04
N ASN A 525 -12.74 25.97 -14.95
CA ASN A 525 -12.97 24.88 -15.89
C ASN A 525 -14.40 24.93 -16.47
N SER A 526 -14.76 23.88 -17.22
CA SER A 526 -16.09 23.73 -17.85
C SER A 526 -17.27 23.86 -16.88
N SER A 527 -17.05 23.62 -15.59
CA SER A 527 -18.08 23.61 -14.54
C SER A 527 -18.08 24.84 -13.63
N TYR A 528 -17.22 25.83 -13.87
CA TYR A 528 -16.95 26.96 -12.98
C TYR A 528 -18.21 27.72 -12.50
N GLU A 529 -19.04 28.18 -13.42
CA GLU A 529 -20.29 28.91 -13.10
C GLU A 529 -21.26 28.09 -12.24
N LYS A 530 -21.26 26.77 -12.42
CA LYS A 530 -22.12 25.86 -11.66
C LYS A 530 -21.59 25.64 -10.25
N VAL A 531 -20.26 25.54 -10.10
CA VAL A 531 -19.61 25.48 -8.79
C VAL A 531 -19.85 26.77 -8.00
N ILE A 532 -19.80 27.94 -8.64
CA ILE A 532 -20.15 29.23 -8.00
C ILE A 532 -21.58 29.19 -7.44
N SER A 533 -22.55 28.70 -8.20
CA SER A 533 -23.92 28.53 -7.71
C SER A 533 -23.98 27.65 -6.46
N ASN A 534 -23.22 26.54 -6.42
CA ASN A 534 -23.16 25.67 -5.26
C ASN A 534 -22.49 26.33 -4.05
N ILE A 535 -21.45 27.14 -4.26
CA ILE A 535 -20.84 27.95 -3.19
C ILE A 535 -21.86 28.90 -2.58
N GLN A 536 -22.62 29.63 -3.41
CA GLN A 536 -23.66 30.54 -2.93
C GLN A 536 -24.72 29.84 -2.09
N GLU A 537 -25.08 28.60 -2.44
CA GLU A 537 -26.04 27.80 -1.68
C GLU A 537 -25.54 27.40 -0.29
N VAL A 538 -24.25 27.12 -0.15
CA VAL A 538 -23.60 26.87 1.15
C VAL A 538 -23.54 28.17 1.96
N LYS A 539 -23.11 29.27 1.35
CA LYS A 539 -23.03 30.58 2.01
C LYS A 539 -24.40 31.08 2.48
N ALA A 540 -25.47 30.82 1.73
CA ALA A 540 -26.84 31.14 2.12
C ALA A 540 -27.30 30.41 3.40
N ARG A 541 -26.62 29.33 3.78
CA ARG A 541 -26.84 28.54 5.01
C ARG A 541 -25.74 28.73 6.05
N LYS A 542 -24.91 29.77 5.87
CA LYS A 542 -23.81 30.18 6.74
C LYS A 542 -22.61 29.21 6.82
N GLY A 543 -22.55 28.20 5.95
CA GLY A 543 -21.39 27.31 5.86
C GLY A 543 -20.07 28.08 5.65
N LYS A 544 -18.99 27.56 6.25
CA LYS A 544 -17.65 28.12 6.12
C LYS A 544 -16.96 27.52 4.90
N VAL A 545 -16.75 28.33 3.87
CA VAL A 545 -16.24 27.86 2.59
C VAL A 545 -14.72 28.06 2.49
N ILE A 546 -14.02 26.97 2.23
CA ILE A 546 -12.61 26.95 1.83
C ILE A 546 -12.57 26.58 0.34
N ALA A 547 -12.11 27.47 -0.54
CA ALA A 547 -12.07 27.20 -1.97
C ALA A 547 -10.65 27.03 -2.50
N ILE A 548 -10.40 25.91 -3.18
CA ILE A 548 -9.25 25.72 -4.05
C ILE A 548 -9.60 26.30 -5.41
N VAL A 549 -8.87 27.30 -5.86
CA VAL A 549 -9.18 28.04 -7.09
C VAL A 549 -7.95 28.17 -7.98
N THR A 550 -8.19 28.48 -9.25
CA THR A 550 -7.12 28.88 -10.17
C THR A 550 -6.53 30.22 -9.74
N GLU A 551 -5.20 30.35 -9.78
CA GLU A 551 -4.50 31.59 -9.46
C GLU A 551 -5.11 32.83 -10.16
N GLY A 552 -5.25 33.93 -9.40
CA GLY A 552 -5.81 35.18 -9.92
C GLY A 552 -7.33 35.21 -10.06
N ASP A 553 -8.05 34.22 -9.54
CA ASP A 553 -9.50 34.25 -9.44
C ASP A 553 -9.98 35.30 -8.43
N LYS A 554 -10.69 36.33 -8.93
CA LYS A 554 -11.28 37.39 -8.11
C LYS A 554 -12.71 37.11 -7.70
N THR A 555 -13.44 36.36 -8.53
CA THR A 555 -14.89 36.14 -8.36
C THR A 555 -15.14 35.25 -7.16
N VAL A 556 -14.50 34.07 -7.09
CA VAL A 556 -14.65 33.18 -5.93
C VAL A 556 -14.06 33.80 -4.67
N LYS A 557 -12.95 34.55 -4.79
CA LYS A 557 -12.28 35.21 -3.68
C LYS A 557 -13.17 36.17 -2.90
N GLU A 558 -14.11 36.84 -3.56
CA GLU A 558 -15.06 37.76 -2.91
C GLU A 558 -16.25 37.04 -2.22
N MET A 559 -16.44 35.74 -2.49
CA MET A 559 -17.60 34.97 -2.02
C MET A 559 -17.31 34.02 -0.85
N VAL A 560 -16.05 33.63 -0.64
CA VAL A 560 -15.65 32.55 0.28
C VAL A 560 -14.89 33.07 1.48
N ASP A 561 -14.82 32.26 2.55
CA ASP A 561 -14.13 32.63 3.79
C ASP A 561 -12.62 32.46 3.67
N TYR A 562 -12.18 31.39 2.98
CA TYR A 562 -10.78 31.06 2.79
C TYR A 562 -10.51 30.60 1.35
N ILE A 563 -9.33 30.96 0.84
CA ILE A 563 -8.93 30.67 -0.54
C ILE A 563 -7.55 30.04 -0.59
N ILE A 564 -7.38 29.01 -1.41
CA ILE A 564 -6.11 28.37 -1.72
C ILE A 564 -5.94 28.43 -3.24
N GLU A 565 -4.93 29.14 -3.71
CA GLU A 565 -4.67 29.28 -5.15
C GLU A 565 -3.75 28.16 -5.63
N ILE A 566 -4.10 27.54 -6.75
CA ILE A 566 -3.25 26.60 -7.48
C ILE A 566 -2.99 27.13 -8.89
N PRO A 567 -1.85 26.77 -9.53
CA PRO A 567 -1.55 27.19 -10.89
C PRO A 567 -2.63 26.75 -11.89
N ALA A 568 -2.76 27.50 -12.99
CA ALA A 568 -3.64 27.11 -14.08
C ALA A 568 -3.09 25.87 -14.82
N CYS A 569 -3.97 24.92 -15.12
CA CYS A 569 -3.68 23.76 -15.96
C CYS A 569 -4.96 23.29 -16.65
N ASN A 570 -4.80 22.42 -17.63
CA ASN A 570 -5.85 21.69 -18.31
C ASN A 570 -6.67 20.86 -17.29
N GLU A 571 -7.97 20.75 -17.53
CA GLU A 571 -8.91 20.03 -16.68
C GLU A 571 -8.52 18.54 -16.50
N ALA A 572 -7.78 17.96 -17.45
CA ALA A 572 -7.20 16.62 -17.34
C ALA A 572 -6.19 16.47 -16.20
N TYR A 573 -5.47 17.53 -15.86
CA TYR A 573 -4.38 17.52 -14.89
C TYR A 573 -4.76 18.18 -13.56
N LEU A 574 -5.96 18.77 -13.48
CA LEU A 574 -6.54 19.30 -12.26
C LEU A 574 -6.41 18.33 -11.07
N PRO A 575 -6.67 17.00 -11.21
CA PRO A 575 -6.52 16.07 -10.10
C PRO A 575 -5.09 16.00 -9.52
N LEU A 576 -4.06 16.23 -10.34
CA LEU A 576 -2.66 16.22 -9.88
C LEU A 576 -2.33 17.46 -9.07
N LEU A 577 -2.95 18.62 -9.35
CA LEU A 577 -2.69 19.88 -8.65
C LEU A 577 -3.61 20.09 -7.45
N ALA A 578 -4.92 19.87 -7.60
CA ALA A 578 -5.91 20.13 -6.56
C ALA A 578 -5.78 19.18 -5.35
N THR A 579 -5.17 18.01 -5.53
CA THR A 579 -4.94 17.06 -4.42
C THR A 579 -3.86 17.55 -3.45
N ILE A 580 -2.86 18.29 -3.92
CA ILE A 580 -1.75 18.80 -3.11
C ILE A 580 -2.22 19.63 -1.91
N PRO A 581 -3.02 20.70 -2.10
CA PRO A 581 -3.51 21.48 -0.96
C PRO A 581 -4.46 20.70 -0.05
N LEU A 582 -5.19 19.71 -0.56
CA LEU A 582 -6.07 18.86 0.25
C LEU A 582 -5.29 17.93 1.18
N GLN A 583 -4.18 17.36 0.69
CA GLN A 583 -3.27 16.56 1.49
C GLN A 583 -2.62 17.41 2.59
N LEU A 584 -2.13 18.61 2.26
CA LEU A 584 -1.53 19.54 3.23
C LEU A 584 -2.56 19.99 4.28
N LEU A 585 -3.79 20.31 3.88
CA LEU A 585 -4.86 20.70 4.80
C LEU A 585 -5.16 19.57 5.79
N SER A 586 -5.25 18.33 5.30
CA SER A 586 -5.47 17.15 6.13
C SER A 586 -4.30 16.92 7.10
N TYR A 587 -3.06 17.04 6.61
CA TYR A 587 -1.84 16.88 7.40
C TYR A 587 -1.78 17.87 8.56
N HIS A 588 -1.95 19.17 8.28
CA HIS A 588 -1.87 20.21 9.30
C HIS A 588 -2.97 20.07 10.34
N ILE A 589 -4.22 19.80 9.92
CA ILE A 589 -5.31 19.56 10.87
C ILE A 589 -5.01 18.38 11.79
N ALA A 590 -4.48 17.28 11.26
CA ALA A 590 -4.15 16.10 12.06
C ALA A 590 -3.00 16.36 13.06
N VAL A 591 -1.95 17.06 12.64
CA VAL A 591 -0.83 17.46 13.51
C VAL A 591 -1.33 18.36 14.64
N LEU A 592 -2.16 19.36 14.32
CA LEU A 592 -2.74 20.28 15.31
C LEU A 592 -3.67 19.59 16.31
N ARG A 593 -4.29 18.48 15.92
CA ARG A 593 -5.09 17.61 16.80
C ARG A 593 -4.24 16.59 17.58
N GLY A 594 -2.92 16.61 17.44
CA GLY A 594 -2.01 15.67 18.10
C GLY A 594 -2.17 14.22 17.60
N CYS A 595 -2.67 14.02 16.38
CA CYS A 595 -2.83 12.69 15.79
C CYS A 595 -1.51 12.18 15.20
N ASN A 596 -1.31 10.86 15.22
CA ASN A 596 -0.17 10.23 14.55
C ASN A 596 -0.46 10.09 13.04
N VAL A 597 0.09 11.00 12.24
CA VAL A 597 -0.16 11.06 10.79
C VAL A 597 0.50 9.92 10.00
N ASP A 598 1.63 9.41 10.47
CA ASP A 598 2.34 8.31 9.79
C ASP A 598 1.71 6.94 10.11
N GLN A 599 1.16 6.78 11.32
CA GLN A 599 0.53 5.54 11.82
C GLN A 599 -0.82 5.87 12.53
N PRO A 600 -1.87 6.24 11.77
CA PRO A 600 -3.19 6.52 12.32
C PRO A 600 -3.81 5.26 12.93
N ARG A 601 -4.60 5.42 14.00
CA ARG A 601 -5.20 4.29 14.72
C ARG A 601 -6.09 3.43 13.81
N ASN A 602 -6.12 2.13 14.06
CA ASN A 602 -6.96 1.14 13.37
C ASN A 602 -6.65 0.95 11.86
N LEU A 603 -5.62 1.60 11.31
CA LEU A 603 -5.23 1.45 9.90
C LEU A 603 -3.84 0.83 9.74
N ALA A 604 -3.66 0.08 8.66
CA ALA A 604 -2.36 -0.43 8.22
C ALA A 604 -2.08 0.08 6.80
N LYS A 605 -0.81 0.21 6.43
CA LYS A 605 -0.42 0.67 5.08
C LYS A 605 -1.00 -0.20 3.95
N SER A 606 -1.13 -1.50 4.20
CA SER A 606 -1.69 -2.46 3.24
C SER A 606 -2.56 -3.48 3.98
N VAL A 607 -3.77 -3.67 3.47
CA VAL A 607 -4.74 -4.69 3.90
C VAL A 607 -4.51 -5.95 3.07
N THR A 608 -3.93 -6.97 3.69
CA THR A 608 -3.42 -8.18 3.01
C THR A 608 -4.01 -9.47 3.57
N VAL A 609 -5.04 -9.31 4.37
CA VAL A 609 -5.88 -10.35 4.96
C VAL A 609 -7.31 -9.84 4.84
N GLU A 610 -8.26 -10.77 4.75
CA GLU A 610 -9.69 -10.45 4.86
C GLU A 610 -10.09 -10.07 6.28
#